data_AF-A0A2E6T5S4-F1
#
_entry.id   AF-A0A2E6T5S4-F1
#
_cell.length_a   1.000
_cell.length_b   1.000
_cell.length_c   1.000
_cell.angle_alpha   90.00
_cell.angle_beta   90.00
_cell.angle_gamma   90.00
#
_symmetry.space_group_name_H-M   'P 1'
#
loop_
_entity.id
_entity.type
_entity.pdbx_description
1 polymer ?
#
loop_
_entity_poly.entity_id
_entity_poly.type
_entity_poly.pdbx_seq_one_letter_code
_entity_poly.pdbx_strand_id
1 'polypeptide(L)'
;MKGNTTVFVAVAALIAGAVMVVLLSNANKTIGQQVTTISDQKKVIEGLNTEKKSLQTAKDDLAAKLGSATSSLSDLTSKYDKEVAKHNIEIAANARVMEQMAEELSAKDEKISALNNELNSAQNKNRDYDSQIKSLNNQMVVKDQAIDAISRRLESAEEDRDHLLRERDKLIAEKAELEKQFQDIVVLRQKVQQLQVELMASKKLEWLRRGFYGGARQKGGARLMGMNKKQQNSSNSSSADLNVEIKRDGTVKIVPSETNSAPSDSNP
;
A
#
# COMPACT_ATOMS: atom_id res chain seq x y z
N MET A 1 -141.44 -77.30 95.12
CA MET A 1 -141.26 -77.26 93.64
C MET A 1 -139.81 -76.86 93.39
N LYS A 2 -138.97 -77.85 93.06
CA LYS A 2 -137.54 -77.71 92.73
C LYS A 2 -137.46 -77.40 91.22
N GLY A 3 -136.83 -76.30 90.79
CA GLY A 3 -136.74 -76.02 89.36
C GLY A 3 -136.10 -74.69 88.93
N ASN A 4 -136.10 -73.64 89.77
CA ASN A 4 -135.77 -72.31 89.25
C ASN A 4 -134.31 -71.86 89.50
N THR A 5 -133.64 -72.29 90.57
CA THR A 5 -132.27 -71.85 90.92
C THR A 5 -131.16 -72.45 90.04
N THR A 6 -131.32 -73.68 89.55
CA THR A 6 -130.38 -74.30 88.59
C THR A 6 -130.45 -73.64 87.21
N VAL A 7 -131.63 -73.15 86.83
CA VAL A 7 -131.86 -72.45 85.55
C VAL A 7 -131.19 -71.07 85.56
N PHE A 8 -131.27 -70.31 86.66
CA PHE A 8 -130.61 -69.00 86.75
C PHE A 8 -129.07 -69.09 86.71
N VAL A 9 -128.48 -70.09 87.37
CA VAL A 9 -127.02 -70.31 87.33
C VAL A 9 -126.56 -70.76 85.94
N ALA A 10 -127.34 -71.60 85.25
CA ALA A 10 -127.06 -72.01 83.88
C ALA A 10 -127.16 -70.83 82.88
N VAL A 11 -128.16 -69.96 83.03
CA VAL A 11 -128.34 -68.76 82.20
C VAL A 11 -127.21 -67.74 82.45
N ALA A 12 -126.81 -67.52 83.71
CA ALA A 12 -125.68 -66.64 84.04
C ALA A 12 -124.35 -67.18 83.50
N ALA A 13 -124.12 -68.51 83.56
CA ALA A 13 -122.94 -69.15 82.98
C ALA A 13 -122.91 -69.06 81.45
N LEU A 14 -124.06 -69.18 80.78
CA LEU A 14 -124.18 -69.00 79.33
C LEU A 14 -123.93 -67.55 78.90
N ILE A 15 -124.43 -66.57 79.66
CA ILE A 15 -124.20 -65.15 79.39
C ILE A 15 -122.72 -64.79 79.63
N ALA A 16 -122.13 -65.25 80.74
CA ALA A 16 -120.70 -65.05 81.02
C ALA A 16 -119.81 -65.73 79.97
N GLY A 17 -120.17 -66.93 79.51
CA GLY A 17 -119.52 -67.62 78.40
C GLY A 17 -119.61 -66.85 77.09
N ALA A 18 -120.80 -66.32 76.74
CA ALA A 18 -121.00 -65.52 75.54
C ALA A 18 -120.21 -64.19 75.58
N VAL A 19 -120.16 -63.52 76.73
CA VAL A 19 -119.36 -62.29 76.93
C VAL A 19 -117.86 -62.58 76.82
N MET A 20 -117.38 -63.69 77.40
CA MET A 20 -115.99 -64.14 77.23
C MET A 20 -115.68 -64.44 75.77
N VAL A 21 -116.57 -65.12 75.04
CA VAL A 21 -116.36 -65.42 73.61
C VAL A 21 -116.29 -64.14 72.77
N VAL A 22 -117.10 -63.12 73.06
CA VAL A 22 -117.04 -61.81 72.37
C VAL A 22 -115.73 -61.07 72.70
N LEU A 23 -115.30 -61.07 73.96
CA LEU A 23 -114.01 -60.49 74.38
C LEU A 23 -112.83 -61.21 73.73
N LEU A 24 -112.84 -62.54 73.71
CA LEU A 24 -111.82 -63.35 73.02
C LEU A 24 -111.83 -63.10 71.51
N SER A 25 -113.00 -63.02 70.88
CA SER A 25 -113.12 -62.73 69.45
C SER A 25 -112.57 -61.35 69.09
N ASN A 26 -112.88 -60.33 69.89
CA ASN A 26 -112.34 -58.99 69.72
C ASN A 26 -110.83 -58.96 69.94
N ALA A 27 -110.33 -59.62 70.99
CA ALA A 27 -108.90 -59.76 71.24
C ALA A 27 -108.19 -60.46 70.07
N ASN A 28 -108.75 -61.54 69.52
CA ASN A 28 -108.18 -62.26 68.38
C ASN A 28 -108.11 -61.39 67.12
N LYS A 29 -109.11 -60.54 66.88
CA LYS A 29 -109.12 -59.58 65.77
C LYS A 29 -108.03 -58.51 65.94
N THR A 30 -107.86 -57.97 67.14
CA THR A 30 -106.82 -56.99 67.46
C THR A 30 -105.42 -57.62 67.38
N ILE A 31 -105.24 -58.84 67.86
CA ILE A 31 -103.99 -59.61 67.74
C ILE A 31 -103.67 -59.85 66.27
N GLY A 32 -104.65 -60.25 65.45
CA GLY A 32 -104.45 -60.44 64.01
C GLY A 32 -103.98 -59.17 63.30
N GLN A 33 -104.57 -58.01 63.61
CA GLN A 33 -104.15 -56.71 63.08
C GLN A 33 -102.75 -56.30 63.55
N GLN A 34 -102.40 -56.57 64.81
CA GLN A 34 -101.05 -56.29 65.31
C GLN A 34 -100.01 -57.20 64.64
N VAL A 35 -100.32 -58.48 64.40
CA VAL A 35 -99.44 -59.41 63.69
C VAL A 35 -99.15 -58.94 62.26
N THR A 36 -100.15 -58.44 61.53
CA THR A 36 -99.93 -57.89 60.18
C THR A 36 -99.06 -56.63 60.22
N THR A 37 -99.33 -55.71 61.15
CA THR A 37 -98.53 -54.48 61.30
C THR A 37 -97.08 -54.78 61.68
N ILE A 38 -96.85 -55.74 62.60
CA ILE A 38 -95.50 -56.19 63.00
C ILE A 38 -94.77 -56.80 61.80
N SER A 39 -95.46 -57.58 60.97
CA SER A 39 -94.88 -58.17 59.75
C SER A 39 -94.46 -57.09 58.74
N ASP A 40 -95.29 -56.08 58.51
CA ASP A 40 -94.97 -54.99 57.58
C ASP A 40 -93.83 -54.11 58.12
N GLN A 41 -93.85 -53.79 59.41
CA GLN A 41 -92.76 -53.08 60.08
C GLN A 41 -91.43 -53.83 59.99
N LYS A 42 -91.45 -55.17 60.14
CA LYS A 42 -90.26 -56.00 59.98
C LYS A 42 -89.65 -55.87 58.58
N LYS A 43 -90.48 -55.90 57.52
CA LYS A 43 -90.00 -55.69 56.14
C LYS A 43 -89.36 -54.32 55.94
N VAL A 44 -89.97 -53.27 56.49
CA VAL A 44 -89.42 -51.90 56.43
C VAL A 44 -88.06 -51.82 57.15
N ILE A 45 -87.94 -52.41 58.34
CA ILE A 45 -86.70 -52.45 59.11
C ILE A 45 -85.59 -53.22 58.36
N GLU A 46 -85.94 -54.34 57.71
CA GLU A 46 -85.00 -55.08 56.87
C GLU A 46 -84.52 -54.23 55.68
N GLY A 47 -85.44 -53.54 54.98
CA GLY A 47 -85.11 -52.62 53.89
C GLY A 47 -84.18 -51.48 54.35
N LEU A 48 -84.53 -50.78 55.43
CA LEU A 48 -83.70 -49.70 56.00
C LEU A 48 -82.31 -50.21 56.43
N ASN A 49 -82.21 -51.43 56.95
CA ASN A 49 -80.91 -52.03 57.28
C ASN A 49 -80.05 -52.30 56.04
N THR A 50 -80.67 -52.73 54.93
CA THR A 50 -79.94 -52.89 53.66
C THR A 50 -79.45 -51.55 53.11
N GLU A 51 -80.30 -50.53 53.12
CA GLU A 51 -79.98 -49.18 52.64
C GLU A 51 -78.88 -48.53 53.49
N LYS A 52 -78.94 -48.69 54.81
CA LYS A 52 -77.89 -48.24 55.74
C LYS A 52 -76.54 -48.90 55.43
N LYS A 53 -76.53 -50.20 55.12
CA LYS A 53 -75.30 -50.90 54.71
C LYS A 53 -74.76 -50.36 53.38
N SER A 54 -75.62 -50.14 52.37
CA SER A 54 -75.17 -49.55 51.10
C SER A 54 -74.63 -48.14 51.26
N LEU A 55 -75.28 -47.29 52.07
CA LEU A 55 -74.81 -45.94 52.38
C LEU A 55 -73.47 -45.96 53.11
N GLN A 56 -73.29 -46.87 54.07
CA GLN A 56 -72.03 -47.05 54.77
C GLN A 56 -70.91 -47.42 53.79
N THR A 57 -71.16 -48.38 52.90
CA THR A 57 -70.20 -48.83 51.89
C THR A 57 -69.83 -47.71 50.92
N ALA A 58 -70.82 -46.93 50.46
CA ALA A 58 -70.60 -45.79 49.57
C ALA A 58 -69.80 -44.68 50.26
N LYS A 59 -70.03 -44.43 51.55
CA LYS A 59 -69.26 -43.46 52.34
C LYS A 59 -67.81 -43.88 52.46
N ASP A 60 -67.56 -45.16 52.73
CA ASP A 60 -66.20 -45.69 52.88
C ASP A 60 -65.45 -45.64 51.54
N ASP A 61 -66.12 -45.97 50.43
CA ASP A 61 -65.54 -45.89 49.06
C ASP A 61 -65.24 -44.43 48.65
N LEU A 62 -66.14 -43.50 48.99
CA LEU A 62 -65.91 -42.06 48.77
C LEU A 62 -64.72 -41.56 49.60
N ALA A 63 -64.61 -41.96 50.87
CA ALA A 63 -63.49 -41.59 51.73
C ALA A 63 -62.15 -42.12 51.17
N ALA A 64 -62.13 -43.36 50.66
CA ALA A 64 -60.96 -43.93 50.01
C ALA A 64 -60.56 -43.14 48.75
N LYS A 65 -61.52 -42.81 47.87
CA LYS A 65 -61.28 -41.99 46.67
C LYS A 65 -60.76 -40.60 47.00
N LEU A 66 -61.31 -39.97 48.04
CA LEU A 66 -60.90 -38.63 48.47
C LEU A 66 -59.47 -38.66 49.05
N GLY A 67 -59.13 -39.70 49.83
CA GLY A 67 -57.76 -39.94 50.30
C GLY A 67 -56.77 -40.14 49.15
N SER A 68 -57.11 -40.97 48.17
CA SER A 68 -56.33 -41.21 46.94
C SER A 68 -56.13 -39.94 46.11
N ALA A 69 -57.18 -39.15 45.92
CA ALA A 69 -57.10 -37.88 45.20
C ALA A 69 -56.20 -36.88 45.93
N THR A 70 -56.31 -36.82 47.26
CA THR A 70 -55.49 -35.94 48.10
C THR A 70 -54.01 -36.32 48.04
N SER A 71 -53.67 -37.61 48.11
CA SER A 71 -52.28 -38.05 47.99
C SER A 71 -51.72 -37.77 46.59
N SER A 72 -52.50 -38.04 45.54
CA SER A 72 -52.09 -37.76 44.16
C SER A 72 -51.86 -36.28 43.91
N LEU A 73 -52.72 -35.42 44.46
CA LEU A 73 -52.56 -33.96 44.38
C LEU A 73 -51.29 -33.51 45.10
N SER A 74 -51.03 -34.02 46.31
CA SER A 74 -49.83 -33.73 47.08
C SER A 74 -48.55 -34.13 46.33
N ASP A 75 -48.55 -35.31 45.72
CA ASP A 75 -47.43 -35.80 44.90
C ASP A 75 -47.21 -34.93 43.66
N LEU A 76 -48.29 -34.52 43.00
CA LEU A 76 -48.23 -33.67 41.80
C LEU A 76 -47.70 -32.28 42.14
N THR A 77 -48.16 -31.68 43.24
CA THR A 77 -47.64 -30.41 43.76
C THR A 77 -46.15 -30.51 44.05
N SER A 78 -45.70 -31.56 44.75
CA SER A 78 -44.28 -31.75 45.04
C SER A 78 -43.42 -31.91 43.77
N LYS A 79 -43.93 -32.63 42.76
CA LYS A 79 -43.25 -32.78 41.47
C LYS A 79 -43.19 -31.44 40.72
N TYR A 80 -44.30 -30.70 40.71
CA TYR A 80 -44.39 -29.39 40.07
C TYR A 80 -43.41 -28.39 40.71
N ASP A 81 -43.37 -28.30 42.04
CA ASP A 81 -42.46 -27.41 42.76
C ASP A 81 -40.99 -27.72 42.47
N LYS A 82 -40.63 -29.01 42.39
CA LYS A 82 -39.28 -29.45 42.02
C LYS A 82 -38.94 -29.06 40.58
N GLU A 83 -39.87 -29.21 39.65
CA GLU A 83 -39.65 -28.89 38.25
C GLU A 83 -39.53 -27.38 38.03
N VAL A 84 -40.36 -26.58 38.70
CA VAL A 84 -40.25 -25.11 38.72
C VAL A 84 -38.89 -24.68 39.28
N ALA A 85 -38.45 -25.28 40.40
CA ALA A 85 -37.16 -24.97 40.98
C ALA A 85 -36.00 -25.27 40.01
N LYS A 86 -36.03 -26.42 39.32
CA LYS A 86 -35.02 -26.78 38.30
C LYS A 86 -35.02 -25.80 37.14
N HIS A 87 -36.18 -25.48 36.58
CA HIS A 87 -36.26 -24.54 35.46
C HIS A 87 -35.78 -23.15 35.85
N ASN A 88 -36.07 -22.67 37.06
CA ASN A 88 -35.55 -21.39 37.54
C ASN A 88 -34.01 -21.39 37.63
N ILE A 89 -33.40 -22.50 38.06
CA ILE A 89 -31.94 -22.66 38.08
C ILE A 89 -31.38 -22.66 36.66
N GLU A 90 -32.02 -23.37 35.74
CA GLU A 90 -31.60 -23.47 34.33
C GLU A 90 -31.69 -22.12 33.61
N ILE A 91 -32.78 -21.37 33.82
CA ILE A 91 -32.95 -20.01 33.30
C ILE A 91 -31.83 -19.10 33.83
N ALA A 92 -31.52 -19.15 35.12
CA ALA A 92 -30.46 -18.35 35.71
C ALA A 92 -29.07 -18.73 35.18
N ALA A 93 -28.81 -20.02 34.95
CA ALA A 93 -27.57 -20.49 34.33
C ALA A 93 -27.44 -20.01 32.88
N ASN A 94 -28.51 -20.15 32.09
CA ASN A 94 -28.54 -19.70 30.69
C ASN A 94 -28.36 -18.19 30.58
N ALA A 95 -28.95 -17.40 31.48
CA ALA A 95 -28.76 -15.95 31.52
C ALA A 95 -27.27 -15.58 31.73
N ARG A 96 -26.59 -16.26 32.65
CA ARG A 96 -25.14 -16.06 32.88
C ARG A 96 -24.30 -16.43 31.67
N VAL A 97 -24.61 -17.55 31.02
CA VAL A 97 -23.89 -17.97 29.80
C VAL A 97 -24.08 -16.96 28.68
N MET A 98 -25.30 -16.43 28.51
CA MET A 98 -25.58 -15.38 27.52
C MET A 98 -24.81 -14.10 27.81
N GLU A 99 -24.71 -13.69 29.07
CA GLU A 99 -23.93 -12.53 29.50
C GLU A 99 -22.43 -12.71 29.21
N GLN A 100 -21.87 -13.87 29.58
CA GLN A 100 -20.47 -14.22 29.28
C GLN A 100 -20.20 -14.24 27.77
N MET A 101 -21.10 -14.82 26.98
CA MET A 101 -20.95 -14.83 25.52
C MET A 101 -21.01 -13.42 24.93
N ALA A 102 -21.89 -12.55 25.45
CA ALA A 102 -21.98 -11.17 24.98
C ALA A 102 -20.68 -10.38 25.28
N GLU A 103 -20.11 -10.55 26.48
CA GLU A 103 -18.83 -9.96 26.85
C GLU A 103 -17.68 -10.48 25.98
N GLU A 104 -17.59 -11.80 25.78
CA GLU A 104 -16.57 -12.40 24.91
C GLU A 104 -16.68 -11.91 23.46
N LEU A 105 -17.89 -11.74 22.95
CA LEU A 105 -18.14 -11.30 21.58
C LEU A 105 -17.75 -9.83 21.42
N SER A 106 -18.09 -8.98 22.39
CA SER A 106 -17.64 -7.59 22.44
C SER A 106 -16.12 -7.49 22.48
N ALA A 107 -15.44 -8.28 23.32
CA ALA A 107 -13.99 -8.29 23.41
C ALA A 107 -13.32 -8.79 22.10
N LYS A 108 -13.93 -9.77 21.43
CA LYS A 108 -13.47 -10.25 20.12
C LYS A 108 -13.64 -9.18 19.04
N ASP A 109 -14.76 -8.46 19.03
CA ASP A 109 -15.01 -7.38 18.07
C ASP A 109 -14.02 -6.22 18.25
N GLU A 110 -13.73 -5.81 19.49
CA GLU A 110 -12.69 -4.83 19.78
C GLU A 110 -11.32 -5.28 19.27
N LYS A 111 -10.97 -6.55 19.49
CA LYS A 111 -9.70 -7.11 19.01
C LYS A 111 -9.64 -7.19 17.49
N ILE A 112 -10.74 -7.55 16.82
CA ILE A 112 -10.83 -7.55 15.35
C ILE A 112 -10.64 -6.14 14.80
N SER A 113 -11.28 -5.15 15.43
CA SER A 113 -11.12 -3.74 15.06
C SER A 113 -9.67 -3.27 15.19
N ALA A 114 -9.02 -3.58 16.31
CA ALA A 114 -7.60 -3.26 16.52
C ALA A 114 -6.69 -3.92 15.47
N LEU A 115 -6.86 -5.22 15.22
CA LEU A 115 -6.08 -5.96 14.23
C LEU A 115 -6.30 -5.41 12.80
N ASN A 116 -7.52 -5.01 12.45
CA ASN A 116 -7.79 -4.39 11.16
C ASN A 116 -7.09 -3.04 11.00
N ASN A 117 -7.02 -2.24 12.07
CA ASN A 117 -6.29 -0.97 12.07
C ASN A 117 -4.78 -1.19 11.91
N GLU A 118 -4.21 -2.17 12.61
CA GLU A 118 -2.80 -2.55 12.46
C GLU A 118 -2.50 -3.06 11.04
N LEU A 119 -3.37 -3.91 10.49
CA LEU A 119 -3.24 -4.43 9.13
C LEU A 119 -3.24 -3.30 8.10
N ASN A 120 -4.17 -2.35 8.21
CA ASN A 120 -4.23 -1.17 7.34
C ASN A 120 -2.95 -0.32 7.45
N SER A 121 -2.46 -0.10 8.68
CA SER A 121 -1.21 0.63 8.91
C SER A 121 -0.01 -0.07 8.26
N ALA A 122 0.09 -1.40 8.42
CA ALA A 122 1.15 -2.21 7.82
C ALA A 122 1.07 -2.20 6.27
N GLN A 123 -0.14 -2.30 5.70
CA GLN A 123 -0.35 -2.22 4.26
C GLN A 123 0.05 -0.86 3.69
N ASN A 124 -0.28 0.23 4.38
CA ASN A 124 0.14 1.58 3.97
C ASN A 124 1.66 1.73 4.02
N LYS A 125 2.32 1.26 5.08
CA LYS A 125 3.79 1.26 5.17
C LYS A 125 4.44 0.45 4.04
N ASN A 126 3.91 -0.71 3.70
CA ASN A 126 4.42 -1.51 2.58
C ASN A 126 4.27 -0.77 1.24
N ARG A 127 3.13 -0.11 1.00
CA ARG A 127 2.93 0.72 -0.20
C ARG A 127 3.92 1.88 -0.28
N ASP A 128 4.22 2.51 0.85
CA ASP A 128 5.21 3.57 0.93
C ASP A 128 6.62 3.04 0.65
N TYR A 129 6.99 1.88 1.21
CA TYR A 129 8.27 1.22 0.92
C TYR A 129 8.40 0.83 -0.54
N ASP A 130 7.37 0.25 -1.16
CA ASP A 130 7.36 -0.07 -2.59
C ASP A 130 7.58 1.18 -3.45
N SER A 131 6.96 2.29 -3.06
CA SER A 131 7.13 3.58 -3.74
C SER A 131 8.55 4.14 -3.59
N GLN A 132 9.11 4.06 -2.40
CA GLN A 132 10.50 4.46 -2.12
C GLN A 132 11.50 3.58 -2.90
N ILE A 133 11.29 2.26 -2.93
CA ILE A 133 12.13 1.33 -3.69
C ILE A 133 12.10 1.66 -5.18
N LYS A 134 10.92 1.91 -5.76
CA LYS A 134 10.80 2.34 -7.16
C LYS A 134 11.56 3.64 -7.44
N SER A 135 11.44 4.63 -6.54
CA SER A 135 12.15 5.90 -6.66
C SER A 135 13.67 5.70 -6.61
N LEU A 136 14.17 4.92 -5.65
CA LEU A 136 15.59 4.61 -5.51
C LEU A 136 16.12 3.84 -6.72
N ASN A 137 15.37 2.87 -7.24
CA ASN A 137 15.76 2.11 -8.42
C ASN A 137 15.86 3.01 -9.65
N ASN A 138 14.92 3.94 -9.83
CA ASN A 138 15.00 4.94 -10.90
C ASN A 138 16.22 5.86 -10.74
N GLN A 139 16.53 6.30 -9.52
CA GLN A 139 17.72 7.10 -9.25
C GLN A 139 19.01 6.32 -9.54
N MET A 140 19.04 5.02 -9.23
CA MET A 140 20.18 4.15 -9.53
C MET A 140 20.41 4.07 -11.03
N VAL A 141 19.36 3.78 -11.82
CA VAL A 141 19.46 3.75 -13.30
C VAL A 141 19.97 5.07 -13.87
N VAL A 142 19.47 6.21 -13.38
CA VAL A 142 19.92 7.54 -13.83
C VAL A 142 21.40 7.76 -13.49
N LYS A 143 21.84 7.34 -12.29
CA LYS A 143 23.25 7.48 -11.88
C LYS A 143 24.16 6.56 -12.68
N ASP A 144 23.75 5.33 -12.96
CA ASP A 144 24.52 4.39 -13.78
C ASP A 144 24.71 4.96 -15.20
N GLN A 145 23.65 5.52 -15.80
CA GLN A 145 23.76 6.21 -17.09
C GLN A 145 24.71 7.43 -17.04
N ALA A 146 24.68 8.19 -15.94
CA ALA A 146 25.59 9.31 -15.76
C ALA A 146 27.06 8.86 -15.61
N ILE A 147 27.30 7.76 -14.90
CA ILE A 147 28.63 7.15 -14.76
C ILE A 147 29.14 6.68 -16.13
N ASP A 148 28.32 5.99 -16.91
CA ASP A 148 28.69 5.55 -18.26
C ASP A 148 29.03 6.74 -19.17
N ALA A 149 28.23 7.81 -19.12
CA ALA A 149 28.48 9.02 -19.89
C ALA A 149 29.78 9.72 -19.48
N ILE A 150 30.08 9.80 -18.18
CA ILE A 150 31.33 10.38 -17.68
C ILE A 150 32.52 9.51 -18.08
N SER A 151 32.42 8.18 -17.95
CA SER A 151 33.48 7.24 -18.32
C SER A 151 33.87 7.39 -19.78
N ARG A 152 32.90 7.49 -20.69
CA ARG A 152 33.16 7.74 -22.13
C ARG A 152 33.84 9.09 -22.39
N ARG A 153 33.43 10.15 -21.68
CA ARG A 153 34.05 11.48 -21.81
C ARG A 153 35.46 11.50 -21.26
N LEU A 154 35.73 10.74 -20.19
CA LEU A 154 37.05 10.59 -19.62
C LEU A 154 37.98 9.87 -20.60
N GLU A 155 37.53 8.75 -21.17
CA GLU A 155 38.28 8.00 -22.19
C GLU A 155 38.65 8.88 -23.39
N SER A 156 37.67 9.61 -23.94
CA SER A 156 37.94 10.57 -25.03
C SER A 156 38.93 11.67 -24.63
N ALA A 157 38.85 12.21 -23.41
CA ALA A 157 39.78 13.24 -22.95
C ALA A 157 41.20 12.70 -22.71
N GLU A 158 41.33 11.44 -22.30
CA GLU A 158 42.61 10.74 -22.17
C GLU A 158 43.24 10.49 -23.55
N GLU A 159 42.46 10.06 -24.54
CA GLU A 159 42.93 9.90 -25.92
C GLU A 159 43.42 11.23 -26.54
N ASP A 160 42.65 12.30 -26.38
CA ASP A 160 43.02 13.64 -26.84
C ASP A 160 44.31 14.13 -26.18
N ARG A 161 44.45 13.90 -24.86
CA ARG A 161 45.66 14.24 -24.11
C ARG A 161 46.87 13.50 -24.65
N ASP A 162 46.75 12.19 -24.88
CA ASP A 162 47.82 11.37 -25.41
C ASP A 162 48.21 11.79 -26.84
N HIS A 163 47.24 12.16 -27.66
CA HIS A 163 47.49 12.75 -28.98
C HIS A 163 48.30 14.04 -28.88
N LEU A 164 47.86 15.00 -28.06
CA LEU A 164 48.54 16.29 -27.87
C LEU A 164 49.97 16.11 -27.32
N LEU A 165 50.20 15.14 -26.43
CA LEU A 165 51.54 14.83 -25.94
C LEU A 165 52.46 14.35 -27.06
N ARG A 166 51.98 13.46 -27.94
CA ARG A 166 52.76 13.00 -29.11
C ARG A 166 53.08 14.13 -30.08
N GLU A 167 52.10 14.99 -30.38
CA GLU A 167 52.33 16.16 -31.23
C GLU A 167 53.34 17.14 -30.63
N ARG A 168 53.23 17.39 -29.32
CA ARG A 168 54.17 18.23 -28.58
C ARG A 168 55.59 17.69 -28.64
N ASP A 169 55.78 16.39 -28.46
CA ASP A 169 57.10 15.77 -28.54
C ASP A 169 57.67 15.79 -29.97
N LYS A 170 56.82 15.60 -30.99
CA LYS A 170 57.19 15.75 -32.40
C LYS A 170 57.64 17.19 -32.71
N LEU A 171 56.90 18.20 -32.26
CA LEU A 171 57.26 19.61 -32.46
C LEU A 171 58.57 19.98 -31.75
N ILE A 172 58.84 19.41 -30.56
CA ILE A 172 60.12 19.59 -29.87
C ILE A 172 61.27 19.01 -30.70
N ALA A 173 61.10 17.82 -31.28
CA ALA A 173 62.10 17.20 -32.14
C ALA A 173 62.34 18.01 -33.43
N GLU A 174 61.28 18.45 -34.11
CA GLU A 174 61.37 19.30 -35.30
C GLU A 174 62.05 20.64 -34.98
N LYS A 175 61.70 21.26 -33.85
CA LYS A 175 62.35 22.48 -33.38
C LYS A 175 63.84 22.27 -33.14
N ALA A 176 64.24 21.19 -32.48
CA ALA A 176 65.64 20.88 -32.24
C ALA A 176 66.42 20.67 -33.55
N GLU A 177 65.79 20.07 -34.56
CA GLU A 177 66.41 19.90 -35.88
C GLU A 177 66.55 21.23 -36.63
N LEU A 178 65.53 22.09 -36.58
CA LEU A 178 65.61 23.45 -37.12
C LEU A 178 66.71 24.26 -36.43
N GLU A 179 66.84 24.16 -35.11
CA GLU A 179 67.92 24.83 -34.35
C GLU A 179 69.31 24.36 -34.81
N LYS A 180 69.51 23.07 -35.09
CA LYS A 180 70.76 22.56 -35.69
C LYS A 180 71.00 23.13 -37.09
N GLN A 181 69.97 23.17 -37.94
CA GLN A 181 70.06 23.75 -39.28
C GLN A 181 70.44 25.23 -39.21
N PHE A 182 69.85 25.99 -38.27
CA PHE A 182 70.22 27.38 -38.03
C PHE A 182 71.68 27.53 -37.61
N GLN A 183 72.18 26.68 -36.71
CA GLN A 183 73.58 26.70 -36.31
C GLN A 183 74.52 26.40 -37.49
N ASP A 184 74.20 25.43 -38.34
CA ASP A 184 75.00 25.11 -39.52
C ASP A 184 75.01 26.27 -40.54
N ILE A 185 73.87 26.92 -40.77
CA ILE A 185 73.79 28.14 -41.61
C ILE A 185 74.68 29.25 -41.06
N VAL A 186 74.70 29.45 -39.73
CA VAL A 186 75.59 30.44 -39.09
C VAL A 186 77.06 30.10 -39.36
N VAL A 187 77.45 28.82 -39.24
CA VAL A 187 78.81 28.35 -39.57
C VAL A 187 79.13 28.55 -41.05
N LEU A 188 78.21 28.23 -41.96
CA LEU A 188 78.38 28.44 -43.40
C LEU A 188 78.57 29.92 -43.74
N ARG A 189 77.78 30.82 -43.13
CA ARG A 189 77.96 32.28 -43.30
C ARG A 189 79.34 32.73 -42.83
N GLN A 190 79.84 32.21 -41.72
CA GLN A 190 81.20 32.50 -41.24
C GLN A 190 82.26 32.01 -42.24
N LYS A 191 82.13 30.78 -42.76
CA LYS A 191 83.04 30.24 -43.79
C LYS A 191 83.04 31.08 -45.07
N VAL A 192 81.87 31.52 -45.53
CA VAL A 192 81.77 32.41 -46.71
C VAL A 192 82.45 33.75 -46.45
N GLN A 193 82.26 34.34 -45.27
CA GLN A 193 82.94 35.58 -44.88
C GLN A 193 84.46 35.41 -44.83
N GLN A 194 84.96 34.30 -44.27
CA GLN A 194 86.39 33.98 -44.26
C GLN A 194 86.95 33.85 -45.69
N LEU A 195 86.28 33.09 -46.55
CA LEU A 195 86.67 32.95 -47.96
C LEU A 195 86.64 34.30 -48.70
N GLN A 196 85.67 35.17 -48.41
CA GLN A 196 85.65 36.52 -48.98
C GLN A 196 86.85 37.35 -48.51
N VAL A 197 87.24 37.28 -47.23
CA VAL A 197 88.44 37.94 -46.71
C VAL A 197 89.71 37.38 -47.36
N GLU A 198 89.82 36.06 -47.52
CA GLU A 198 90.95 35.41 -48.20
C GLU A 198 91.02 35.76 -49.68
N LEU A 199 89.89 35.85 -50.38
CA LEU A 199 89.83 36.32 -51.77
C LEU A 199 90.25 37.80 -51.87
N MET A 200 89.85 38.65 -50.93
CA MET A 200 90.29 40.05 -50.90
C MET A 200 91.78 40.16 -50.56
N ALA A 201 92.29 39.32 -49.65
CA ALA A 201 93.71 39.26 -49.31
C ALA A 201 94.57 38.73 -50.47
N SER A 202 94.13 37.67 -51.16
CA SER A 202 94.80 37.13 -52.34
C SER A 202 94.76 38.12 -53.51
N LYS A 203 93.62 38.75 -53.80
CA LYS A 203 93.53 39.86 -54.78
C LYS A 203 94.47 41.02 -54.40
N LYS A 204 94.56 41.39 -53.12
CA LYS A 204 95.49 42.42 -52.64
C LYS A 204 96.96 42.02 -52.81
N LEU A 205 97.32 40.77 -52.52
CA LEU A 205 98.67 40.24 -52.76
C LEU A 205 98.99 40.18 -54.26
N GLU A 206 98.03 39.81 -55.10
CA GLU A 206 98.19 39.83 -56.55
C GLU A 206 98.37 41.27 -57.05
N TRP A 207 97.58 42.24 -56.56
CA TRP A 207 97.76 43.66 -56.86
C TRP A 207 99.10 44.22 -56.39
N LEU A 208 99.63 43.74 -55.26
CA LEU A 208 101.00 44.04 -54.82
C LEU A 208 102.05 43.42 -55.76
N ARG A 209 101.87 42.17 -56.20
CA ARG A 209 102.78 41.47 -57.11
C ARG A 209 102.79 42.04 -58.52
N ARG A 210 101.65 42.58 -58.96
CA ARG A 210 101.42 43.20 -60.28
C ARG A 210 101.72 44.71 -60.29
N GLY A 211 102.20 45.27 -59.17
CA GLY A 211 102.65 46.66 -59.07
C GLY A 211 101.53 47.73 -59.06
N PHE A 212 100.26 47.34 -58.87
CA PHE A 212 99.11 48.25 -59.01
C PHE A 212 99.03 49.30 -57.88
N TYR A 213 99.67 49.05 -56.73
CA TYR A 213 99.83 50.03 -55.64
C TYR A 213 101.07 50.94 -55.80
N GLY A 214 101.71 50.96 -56.99
CA GLY A 214 102.80 51.87 -57.34
C GLY A 214 102.36 53.25 -57.87
N GLY A 215 101.05 53.57 -57.84
CA GLY A 215 100.50 54.82 -58.39
C GLY A 215 100.71 56.08 -57.54
N ALA A 216 101.33 55.99 -56.36
CA ALA A 216 101.57 57.14 -55.46
C ALA A 216 102.72 58.07 -55.90
N ARG A 217 103.18 57.98 -57.15
CA ARG A 217 104.35 58.71 -57.67
C ARG A 217 104.13 59.46 -59.01
N GLN A 218 102.90 59.88 -59.34
CA GLN A 218 102.68 60.83 -60.44
C GLN A 218 102.09 62.16 -59.95
N LYS A 219 102.91 63.22 -60.08
CA LYS A 219 102.64 64.61 -59.70
C LYS A 219 101.63 65.26 -60.67
N GLY A 220 100.74 66.10 -60.14
CA GLY A 220 99.53 66.62 -60.80
C GLY A 220 99.68 67.44 -62.09
N GLY A 221 100.89 67.75 -62.56
CA GLY A 221 101.10 68.55 -63.79
C GLY A 221 100.80 67.81 -65.09
N ALA A 222 100.88 66.47 -65.12
CA ALA A 222 100.69 65.68 -66.34
C ALA A 222 99.21 65.33 -66.63
N ARG A 223 98.30 65.57 -65.67
CA ARG A 223 96.88 65.20 -65.78
C ARG A 223 96.00 66.31 -66.40
N LEU A 224 96.59 67.48 -66.65
CA LEU A 224 95.88 68.70 -67.08
C LEU A 224 95.97 68.97 -68.60
N MET A 225 96.82 68.25 -69.34
CA MET A 225 97.04 68.46 -70.77
C MET A 225 96.20 67.55 -71.70
N GLY A 226 95.39 66.64 -71.16
CA GLY A 226 94.62 65.66 -71.94
C GLY A 226 93.13 65.97 -72.15
N MET A 227 92.61 67.05 -71.57
CA MET A 227 91.18 67.37 -71.64
C MET A 227 90.87 68.27 -72.84
N ASN A 228 90.51 67.65 -73.98
CA ASN A 228 89.80 68.36 -75.05
C ASN A 228 88.60 67.55 -75.57
N LYS A 229 87.42 68.10 -75.30
CA LYS A 229 86.10 67.99 -75.97
C LYS A 229 85.58 66.62 -76.44
N LYS A 230 84.45 66.21 -75.83
CA LYS A 230 83.23 65.82 -76.58
C LYS A 230 81.96 65.96 -75.71
N GLN A 231 80.96 66.60 -76.31
CA GLN A 231 79.56 66.74 -75.87
C GLN A 231 78.84 65.38 -75.97
N GLN A 232 77.75 65.13 -75.23
CA GLN A 232 76.36 65.42 -75.66
C GLN A 232 75.31 64.69 -74.78
N ASN A 233 74.11 65.27 -74.79
CA ASN A 233 72.91 65.01 -73.99
C ASN A 233 72.20 63.66 -74.22
N SER A 234 71.39 63.25 -73.25
CA SER A 234 70.05 62.61 -73.36
C SER A 234 69.65 62.10 -71.96
N SER A 235 68.39 61.95 -71.53
CA SER A 235 67.06 62.36 -71.96
C SER A 235 66.10 61.97 -70.83
N ASN A 236 64.94 62.64 -70.79
CA ASN A 236 63.82 62.48 -69.86
C ASN A 236 63.30 61.04 -69.68
N SER A 237 62.80 60.71 -68.48
CA SER A 237 61.74 59.71 -68.29
C SER A 237 60.71 60.23 -67.28
N SER A 238 59.52 60.53 -67.79
CA SER A 238 58.29 60.84 -67.07
C SER A 238 57.83 59.63 -66.26
N SER A 239 57.49 59.87 -64.99
CA SER A 239 56.82 58.93 -64.10
C SER A 239 55.32 58.86 -64.44
N ALA A 240 54.86 57.71 -64.94
CA ALA A 240 53.45 57.42 -65.06
C ALA A 240 52.99 56.63 -63.81
N ASP A 241 52.23 57.29 -62.94
CA ASP A 241 51.52 56.65 -61.84
C ASP A 241 50.39 55.77 -62.39
N LEU A 242 50.41 54.48 -62.07
CA LEU A 242 49.32 53.54 -62.37
C LEU A 242 48.62 53.17 -61.05
N ASN A 243 47.31 53.35 -61.00
CA ASN A 243 46.49 52.93 -59.88
C ASN A 243 46.19 51.42 -60.01
N VAL A 244 46.50 50.63 -58.98
CA VAL A 244 46.36 49.17 -58.98
C VAL A 244 45.56 48.73 -57.76
N GLU A 245 44.42 48.08 -57.97
CA GLU A 245 43.64 47.44 -56.90
C GLU A 245 43.95 45.95 -56.84
N ILE A 246 44.29 45.48 -55.64
CA ILE A 246 44.58 44.07 -55.35
C ILE A 246 43.34 43.47 -54.69
N LYS A 247 42.75 42.44 -55.31
CA LYS A 247 41.66 41.68 -54.71
C LYS A 247 42.22 40.64 -53.70
N ARG A 248 41.40 40.25 -52.71
CA ARG A 248 41.81 39.39 -51.58
C ARG A 248 42.18 37.95 -51.97
N ASP A 249 41.96 37.59 -53.22
CA ASP A 249 42.31 36.35 -53.91
C ASP A 249 43.58 36.47 -54.78
N GLY A 250 44.28 37.61 -54.76
CA GLY A 250 45.65 37.76 -55.27
C GLY A 250 45.79 38.02 -56.78
N THR A 251 44.70 38.26 -57.50
CA THR A 251 44.73 38.58 -58.94
C THR A 251 44.73 40.11 -59.17
N VAL A 252 45.51 40.58 -60.16
CA VAL A 252 45.72 42.01 -60.46
C VAL A 252 45.05 42.37 -61.80
N LYS A 253 44.20 43.40 -61.81
CA LYS A 253 43.57 43.95 -63.02
C LYS A 253 43.82 45.45 -63.11
N ILE A 254 44.40 45.91 -64.23
CA ILE A 254 44.68 47.32 -64.50
C ILE A 254 43.43 47.91 -65.18
N VAL A 255 42.82 48.95 -64.58
CA VAL A 255 41.64 49.63 -65.13
C VAL A 255 42.08 51.02 -65.63
N PRO A 256 41.75 51.41 -66.89
CA PRO A 256 41.98 52.79 -67.36
C PRO A 256 41.14 53.78 -66.54
N SER A 257 41.74 54.87 -66.10
CA SER A 257 41.08 55.88 -65.26
C SER A 257 40.03 56.66 -66.05
N GLU A 258 38.75 56.33 -65.87
CA GLU A 258 37.66 57.22 -66.26
C GLU A 258 37.35 58.22 -65.15
N THR A 259 37.18 59.45 -65.62
CA THR A 259 36.97 60.70 -64.92
C THR A 259 35.62 60.79 -64.22
N ASN A 260 35.66 61.01 -62.90
CA ASN A 260 34.81 61.89 -62.09
C ASN A 260 33.31 62.07 -62.45
N SER A 261 32.41 61.58 -61.60
CA SER A 261 31.17 62.28 -61.17
C SER A 261 30.58 61.67 -59.88
N ALA A 262 29.99 62.54 -59.07
CA ALA A 262 29.60 62.36 -57.66
C ALA A 262 28.28 61.56 -57.44
N PRO A 263 27.87 61.25 -56.18
CA PRO A 263 27.08 60.07 -55.82
C PRO A 263 25.56 60.27 -55.91
N SER A 264 24.82 59.16 -56.04
CA SER A 264 23.39 59.10 -55.74
C SER A 264 23.08 57.93 -54.81
N ASP A 265 22.58 58.25 -53.62
CA ASP A 265 21.94 57.32 -52.69
C ASP A 265 20.68 56.68 -53.30
N SER A 266 20.52 55.36 -53.11
CA SER A 266 19.23 54.74 -52.70
C SER A 266 19.37 53.20 -52.55
N ASN A 267 19.31 52.72 -51.30
CA ASN A 267 18.76 51.48 -50.69
C ASN A 267 18.43 50.22 -51.55
N PRO A 268 18.37 49.01 -50.94
CA PRO A 268 18.13 48.68 -49.52
C PRO A 268 19.29 47.99 -48.77
#